data_AF-A0A9P5SRM6-F1
#
_entry.id   AF-A0A9P5SRM6-F1
#
_cell.length_a   1.000
_cell.length_b   1.000
_cell.length_c   1.000
_cell.angle_alpha   90.00
_cell.angle_beta   90.00
_cell.angle_gamma   90.00
#
_symmetry.space_group_name_H-M   'P 1'
#
loop_
_entity.id
_entity.type
_entity.pdbx_description
1 polymer ?
#
loop_
_entity_poly.entity_id
_entity_poly.type
_entity_poly.pdbx_seq_one_letter_code
_entity_poly.pdbx_strand_id
1 'polypeptide(L)'
;MEDNDDFPFSFGNVSDDEESDGLFCQPKVVAQPADSAHIKAAPEPYYPQIDQDGWFHKSETSVQETMLQEKTGATKIKMRADHYYMLGQYKEAYDLAREYCRIIALNEINLIDRGSGGIARPDEGSTTSSSNGGDILKVTDSKEMQEMIIRCAIKLGRMSEAAELADGLIALEPGTVFLKAKVYSAVGRFNDAAHILVDYQKTRSSNYAVWRSLGEAISKSIQGTSTDSIPTSPTANSDDSVDFVKATTALLAFLRARHLMRCSLWSNASYAQQRYDREMSILCREIASLEQRCDILRQSDPSPNNDLSMQTQYESKIITPLRNMLDSLNDSSVSSLASTVTTSTIQEVLLPEVVDFVVSAWDPQVISSSTTPSQC
;
A
#
# COMPACT_ATOMS: atom_id res chain seq x y z
N MET A 1 7.59 19.98 10.12
CA MET A 1 7.00 19.27 8.97
C MET A 1 5.62 18.84 9.40
N GLU A 2 4.62 19.70 9.20
CA GLU A 2 3.23 19.28 9.21
C GLU A 2 2.97 18.66 7.85
N ASP A 3 3.45 17.43 7.67
CA ASP A 3 2.98 16.61 6.56
C ASP A 3 1.52 16.29 6.89
N ASN A 4 0.62 17.03 6.24
CA ASN A 4 -0.76 16.58 6.08
C ASN A 4 -0.67 15.22 5.42
N ASP A 5 -0.67 14.16 6.24
CA ASP A 5 -0.95 12.78 5.86
C ASP A 5 -2.41 12.73 5.40
N ASP A 6 -2.69 13.43 4.31
CA ASP A 6 -3.87 13.31 3.47
C ASP A 6 -3.72 11.94 2.81
N PHE A 7 -4.01 10.89 3.57
CA PHE A 7 -3.96 9.51 3.12
C PHE A 7 -4.96 9.44 1.95
N PRO A 8 -4.53 9.36 0.69
CA PRO A 8 -5.49 9.39 -0.42
C PRO A 8 -6.27 8.06 -0.49
N PHE A 9 -5.86 7.07 0.30
CA PHE A 9 -6.49 5.76 0.43
C PHE A 9 -7.24 5.65 1.75
N SER A 10 -8.22 6.54 1.99
CA SER A 10 -9.38 6.05 2.72
C SER A 10 -10.00 4.97 1.83
N PHE A 11 -9.66 3.71 2.10
CA PHE A 11 -10.35 2.56 1.55
C PHE A 11 -11.78 2.60 2.10
N GLY A 12 -12.62 3.44 1.49
CA GLY A 12 -14.01 3.05 1.37
C GLY A 12 -13.95 1.71 0.66
N ASN A 13 -14.19 0.63 1.40
CA ASN A 13 -14.69 -0.60 0.83
C ASN A 13 -16.03 -0.21 0.18
N VAL A 14 -15.97 0.37 -1.01
CA VAL A 14 -17.07 0.30 -1.95
C VAL A 14 -17.03 -1.16 -2.32
N SER A 15 -17.90 -1.95 -1.67
CA SER A 15 -18.32 -3.21 -2.23
C SER A 15 -18.63 -2.93 -3.69
N ASP A 16 -18.04 -3.73 -4.59
CA ASP A 16 -18.59 -3.96 -5.92
C ASP A 16 -19.99 -4.54 -5.72
N ASP A 17 -20.93 -3.71 -5.29
CA ASP A 17 -22.34 -3.91 -5.58
C ASP A 17 -22.49 -3.45 -7.03
N GLU A 18 -22.21 -4.39 -7.91
CA GLU A 18 -22.64 -4.34 -9.29
C GLU A 18 -24.09 -3.83 -9.35
N GLU A 19 -24.35 -3.08 -10.41
CA GLU A 19 -25.69 -2.71 -10.88
C GLU A 19 -26.62 -3.93 -10.85
N SER A 20 -27.27 -4.15 -9.71
CA SER A 20 -28.50 -4.89 -9.60
C SER A 20 -29.58 -3.99 -10.19
N ASP A 21 -29.69 -4.03 -11.53
CA ASP A 21 -30.86 -3.58 -12.25
C ASP A 21 -32.12 -4.25 -11.67
N GLY A 22 -32.82 -3.49 -10.81
CA GLY A 22 -34.28 -3.46 -10.77
C GLY A 22 -35.08 -4.75 -10.57
N LEU A 23 -34.58 -5.80 -9.89
CA LEU A 23 -35.31 -7.07 -9.79
C LEU A 23 -35.49 -7.70 -8.40
N PHE A 24 -35.04 -7.06 -7.31
CA PHE A 24 -35.29 -7.55 -5.95
C PHE A 24 -35.89 -6.48 -5.03
N CYS A 25 -37.15 -6.17 -5.26
CA CYS A 25 -38.20 -6.06 -4.24
C CYS A 25 -39.51 -5.70 -4.96
N GLN A 26 -40.34 -6.71 -5.28
CA GLN A 26 -41.72 -6.40 -5.61
C GLN A 26 -42.38 -5.70 -4.41
N PRO A 27 -43.22 -4.67 -4.65
CA PRO A 27 -43.92 -3.98 -3.59
C PRO A 27 -44.74 -4.99 -2.81
N LYS A 28 -44.38 -5.18 -1.54
CA LYS A 28 -45.12 -6.01 -0.61
C LYS A 28 -46.55 -5.48 -0.60
N VAL A 29 -47.49 -6.31 -1.05
CA VAL A 29 -48.92 -6.02 -1.00
C VAL A 29 -49.25 -5.59 0.43
N VAL A 30 -49.71 -4.35 0.54
CA VAL A 30 -50.09 -3.72 1.81
C VAL A 30 -51.28 -4.49 2.36
N ALA A 31 -50.99 -5.40 3.31
CA ALA A 31 -52.02 -5.99 4.14
C ALA A 31 -52.63 -4.85 4.99
N GLN A 32 -53.96 -4.75 4.95
CA GLN A 32 -54.70 -3.76 5.75
C GLN A 32 -54.32 -3.88 7.23
N PRO A 33 -54.02 -2.76 7.90
CA PRO A 33 -53.68 -2.78 9.31
C PRO A 33 -54.94 -3.08 10.13
N ALA A 34 -54.86 -4.11 10.98
CA ALA A 34 -55.75 -4.23 12.11
C ALA A 34 -55.45 -3.09 13.10
N ASP A 35 -56.50 -2.41 13.55
CA ASP A 35 -56.47 -1.30 14.48
C ASP A 35 -55.74 -1.65 15.78
N SER A 36 -54.43 -1.41 15.82
CA SER A 36 -53.68 -1.30 17.07
C SER A 36 -53.38 0.18 17.28
N ALA A 37 -53.91 0.73 18.38
CA ALA A 37 -53.71 2.11 18.79
C ALA A 37 -52.23 2.36 19.08
N HIS A 38 -51.48 2.73 18.04
CA HIS A 38 -50.11 3.19 18.14
C HIS A 38 -50.10 4.53 18.87
N ILE A 39 -49.76 4.51 20.15
CA ILE A 39 -49.38 5.69 20.91
C ILE A 39 -48.17 6.29 20.16
N LYS A 40 -48.38 7.41 19.48
CA LYS A 40 -47.30 8.22 18.89
C LYS A 40 -46.49 8.80 20.04
N ALA A 41 -45.51 8.05 20.53
CA ALA A 41 -44.43 8.61 21.32
C ALA A 41 -43.80 9.71 20.46
N ALA A 42 -43.72 10.92 21.01
CA ALA A 42 -43.01 12.01 20.36
C ALA A 42 -41.60 11.51 20.03
N PRO A 43 -41.07 11.75 18.81
CA PRO A 43 -39.73 11.32 18.48
C PRO A 43 -38.78 11.95 19.50
N GLU A 44 -38.22 11.12 20.39
CA GLU A 44 -37.17 11.58 21.29
C GLU A 44 -36.05 12.15 20.41
N PRO A 45 -35.55 13.35 20.72
CA PRO A 45 -34.46 13.93 19.95
C PRO A 45 -33.29 12.96 19.95
N TYR A 46 -32.87 12.54 18.74
CA TYR A 46 -31.71 11.68 18.55
C TYR A 46 -30.48 12.44 19.05
N TYR A 47 -29.95 12.01 20.20
CA TYR A 47 -28.62 12.38 20.62
C TYR A 47 -27.68 11.33 20.04
N PRO A 48 -26.79 11.68 19.09
CA PRO A 48 -25.74 10.75 18.69
C PRO A 48 -25.03 10.32 19.97
N GLN A 49 -24.87 9.00 20.14
CA GLN A 49 -24.12 8.46 21.26
C GLN A 49 -22.72 9.06 21.16
N ILE A 50 -22.46 10.07 21.99
CA ILE A 50 -21.16 10.71 22.01
C ILE A 50 -20.22 9.62 22.56
N ASP A 51 -19.18 9.25 21.81
CA ASP A 51 -18.11 8.30 22.17
C ASP A 51 -17.28 8.75 23.40
N GLN A 52 -17.87 9.56 24.29
CA GLN A 52 -17.41 9.83 25.64
C GLN A 52 -17.78 8.70 26.62
N ASP A 53 -18.38 7.59 26.16
CA ASP A 53 -18.47 6.36 26.93
C ASP A 53 -17.04 5.95 27.32
N GLY A 54 -16.64 6.37 28.52
CA GLY A 54 -15.27 6.32 29.05
C GLY A 54 -14.70 4.91 29.19
N TRP A 55 -15.41 3.91 28.69
CA TRP A 55 -14.95 2.55 28.54
C TRP A 55 -13.62 2.47 27.76
N PHE A 56 -13.44 3.25 26.70
CA PHE A 56 -12.16 3.27 25.97
C PHE A 56 -10.97 3.76 26.81
N HIS A 57 -11.22 4.57 27.85
CA HIS A 57 -10.19 5.30 28.57
C HIS A 57 -9.82 4.71 29.93
N LYS A 58 -10.64 3.83 30.51
CA LYS A 58 -10.48 3.36 31.89
C LYS A 58 -10.74 1.87 32.06
N SER A 59 -9.94 1.03 31.42
CA SER A 59 -9.82 -0.35 31.87
C SER A 59 -8.70 -0.41 32.91
N GLU A 60 -9.05 -0.62 34.18
CA GLU A 60 -8.06 -1.07 35.19
C GLU A 60 -7.53 -2.46 34.82
N THR A 61 -8.29 -3.20 34.01
CA THR A 61 -7.93 -4.50 33.47
C THR A 61 -6.87 -4.39 32.38
N SER A 62 -5.92 -5.32 32.41
CA SER A 62 -4.90 -5.45 31.37
C SER A 62 -5.49 -5.90 30.03
N VAL A 63 -4.74 -5.73 28.94
CA VAL A 63 -5.12 -6.23 27.60
C VAL A 63 -5.33 -7.75 27.64
N GLN A 64 -4.39 -8.47 28.26
CA GLN A 64 -4.45 -9.91 28.43
C GLN A 64 -5.70 -10.35 29.20
N GLU A 65 -5.99 -9.68 30.31
CA GLU A 65 -7.15 -9.98 31.12
C GLU A 65 -8.46 -9.75 30.33
N THR A 66 -8.56 -8.62 29.65
CA THR A 66 -9.74 -8.26 28.84
C THR A 66 -9.95 -9.29 27.71
N MET A 67 -8.90 -9.67 27.00
CA MET A 67 -8.98 -10.66 25.92
C MET A 67 -9.35 -12.06 26.42
N LEU A 68 -8.92 -12.46 27.63
CA LEU A 68 -9.16 -13.80 28.17
C LEU A 68 -10.48 -13.92 28.93
N GLN A 69 -10.94 -12.87 29.61
CA GLN A 69 -12.13 -12.93 30.45
C GLN A 69 -13.42 -12.67 29.67
N GLU A 70 -13.35 -11.86 28.61
CA GLU A 70 -14.53 -11.41 27.89
C GLU A 70 -14.65 -12.06 26.51
N LYS A 71 -15.83 -12.59 26.19
CA LYS A 71 -16.13 -13.17 24.88
C LYS A 71 -15.84 -12.22 23.71
N THR A 72 -16.00 -10.91 23.93
CA THR A 72 -15.74 -9.84 22.94
C THR A 72 -14.50 -9.02 23.28
N GLY A 73 -13.64 -9.51 24.18
CA GLY A 73 -12.48 -8.78 24.67
C GLY A 73 -11.52 -8.34 23.56
N ALA A 74 -11.22 -9.24 22.62
CA ALA A 74 -10.36 -8.91 21.48
C ALA A 74 -10.93 -7.78 20.61
N THR A 75 -12.24 -7.80 20.30
CA THR A 75 -12.91 -6.74 19.54
C THR A 75 -12.85 -5.41 20.29
N LYS A 76 -13.07 -5.41 21.61
CA LYS A 76 -12.95 -4.20 22.43
C LYS A 76 -11.55 -3.61 22.41
N ILE A 77 -10.51 -4.45 22.48
CA ILE A 77 -9.12 -3.99 22.38
C ILE A 77 -8.82 -3.38 21.00
N LYS A 78 -9.29 -4.00 19.90
CA LYS A 78 -9.17 -3.43 18.55
C LYS A 78 -9.83 -2.06 18.45
N MET A 79 -11.12 -1.96 18.83
CA MET A 79 -11.85 -0.69 18.81
C MET A 79 -11.19 0.37 19.68
N ARG A 80 -10.60 -0.01 20.82
CA ARG A 80 -9.86 0.90 21.69
C ARG A 80 -8.58 1.41 21.02
N ALA A 81 -7.83 0.55 20.35
CA ALA A 81 -6.65 0.96 19.60
C ALA A 81 -7.02 1.91 18.44
N ASP A 82 -8.09 1.60 17.70
CA ASP A 82 -8.62 2.47 16.63
C ASP A 82 -9.02 3.85 17.17
N HIS A 83 -9.76 3.89 18.28
CA HIS A 83 -10.16 5.13 18.93
C HIS A 83 -8.95 6.01 19.30
N TYR A 84 -7.93 5.42 19.93
CA TYR A 84 -6.70 6.14 20.26
C TYR A 84 -5.96 6.65 19.02
N TYR A 85 -5.92 5.85 17.96
CA TYR A 85 -5.32 6.26 16.69
C TYR A 85 -6.05 7.46 16.09
N MET A 86 -7.38 7.45 16.07
CA MET A 86 -8.21 8.54 15.55
C MET A 86 -8.10 9.82 16.37
N LEU A 87 -7.84 9.73 17.68
CA LEU A 87 -7.56 10.87 18.56
C LEU A 87 -6.12 11.38 18.48
N GLY A 88 -5.26 10.78 17.64
CA GLY A 88 -3.84 11.13 17.54
C GLY A 88 -3.00 10.66 18.74
N GLN A 89 -3.56 9.82 19.61
CA GLN A 89 -2.89 9.19 20.75
C GLN A 89 -2.13 7.94 20.27
N TYR A 90 -1.16 8.16 19.37
CA TYR A 90 -0.46 7.10 18.64
C TYR A 90 0.35 6.18 19.54
N LYS A 91 0.84 6.67 20.68
CA LYS A 91 1.61 5.85 21.62
C LYS A 91 0.71 4.82 22.31
N GLU A 92 -0.46 5.24 22.76
CA GLU A 92 -1.45 4.40 23.42
C GLU A 92 -2.01 3.35 22.44
N ALA A 93 -2.33 3.77 21.21
CA ALA A 93 -2.73 2.86 20.14
C ALA A 93 -1.64 1.82 19.82
N TYR A 94 -0.38 2.27 19.72
CA TYR A 94 0.78 1.41 19.50
C TYR A 94 0.95 0.37 20.61
N ASP A 95 0.93 0.80 21.88
CA ASP A 95 1.17 -0.08 23.03
C ASP A 95 0.06 -1.14 23.14
N LEU A 96 -1.20 -0.77 22.91
CA LEU A 96 -2.32 -1.71 22.87
C LEU A 96 -2.21 -2.72 21.73
N ALA A 97 -1.89 -2.24 20.52
CA ALA A 97 -1.80 -3.10 19.35
C ALA A 97 -0.62 -4.08 19.45
N ARG A 98 0.51 -3.62 19.97
CA ARG A 98 1.69 -4.46 20.22
C ARG A 98 1.40 -5.54 21.25
N GLU A 99 0.75 -5.20 22.34
CA GLU A 99 0.38 -6.16 23.38
C GLU A 99 -0.63 -7.20 22.87
N TYR A 100 -1.60 -6.76 22.07
CA TYR A 100 -2.55 -7.65 21.40
C TYR A 100 -1.84 -8.68 20.52
N CYS A 101 -0.93 -8.25 19.64
CA CYS A 101 -0.17 -9.15 18.78
C CYS A 101 0.72 -10.11 19.58
N ARG A 102 1.31 -9.64 20.70
CA ARG A 102 2.11 -10.48 21.60
C ARG A 102 1.29 -11.61 22.21
N ILE A 103 0.06 -11.32 22.66
CA ILE A 103 -0.84 -12.33 23.25
C ILE A 103 -1.24 -13.38 22.21
N ILE A 104 -1.57 -12.97 20.99
CA ILE A 104 -1.90 -13.91 19.90
C ILE A 104 -0.71 -14.83 19.59
N ALA A 105 0.49 -14.27 19.43
CA ALA A 105 1.68 -15.06 19.15
C ALA A 105 1.98 -16.10 20.25
N LEU A 106 1.78 -15.75 21.53
CA LEU A 106 1.92 -16.70 22.64
C LEU A 106 0.85 -17.81 22.61
N ASN A 107 -0.37 -17.49 22.20
CA ASN A 107 -1.44 -18.48 22.09
C ASN A 107 -1.19 -19.48 20.95
N GLU A 108 -0.73 -19.01 19.80
CA GLU A 108 -0.39 -19.87 18.66
C GLU A 108 0.69 -20.90 19.02
N ILE A 109 1.72 -20.49 19.76
CA ILE A 109 2.76 -21.40 20.25
C ILE A 109 2.15 -22.49 21.15
N ASN A 110 1.24 -22.12 22.06
CA ASN A 110 0.59 -23.06 22.96
C ASN A 110 -0.37 -24.03 22.25
N LEU A 111 -0.94 -23.63 21.11
CA LEU A 111 -1.82 -24.48 20.28
C LEU A 111 -1.02 -25.56 19.54
N ILE A 112 0.17 -25.24 19.01
CA ILE A 112 1.02 -26.18 18.26
C ILE A 112 1.52 -27.31 19.17
N ASP A 113 1.84 -27.02 20.44
CA ASP A 113 2.33 -28.00 21.40
C ASP A 113 1.22 -29.01 21.80
N ARG A 114 -0.05 -28.58 21.78
CA ARG A 114 -1.20 -29.47 22.04
C ARG A 114 -1.59 -30.35 20.85
N GLY A 115 -1.36 -29.88 19.62
CA GLY A 115 -1.69 -30.62 18.40
C GLY A 115 -0.68 -31.70 17.99
N SER A 116 0.54 -31.65 18.53
CA SER A 116 1.63 -32.59 18.17
C SER A 116 1.70 -33.80 19.10
N GLY A 117 0.92 -33.79 20.19
CA GLY A 117 0.84 -34.85 21.18
C GLY A 117 -0.10 -35.99 20.78
N GLY A 118 0.26 -36.75 19.74
CA GLY A 118 -0.17 -38.13 19.57
C GLY A 118 -1.46 -38.35 18.79
N ILE A 119 -1.32 -39.08 17.68
CA ILE A 119 -2.35 -39.95 17.11
C ILE A 119 -2.67 -41.01 18.19
N ALA A 120 -3.43 -40.63 19.22
CA ALA A 120 -4.01 -41.56 20.15
C ALA A 120 -5.20 -42.20 19.44
N ARG A 121 -5.09 -43.51 19.24
CA ARG A 121 -6.12 -44.38 18.66
C ARG A 121 -7.49 -44.11 19.29
N PRO A 122 -8.57 -44.23 18.51
CA PRO A 122 -9.92 -44.23 19.05
C PRO A 122 -10.12 -45.57 19.78
N ASP A 123 -9.84 -45.61 21.07
CA ASP A 123 -10.42 -46.63 21.94
C ASP A 123 -11.56 -46.01 22.74
N GLU A 124 -12.68 -46.71 22.62
CA GLU A 124 -14.03 -46.30 22.93
C GLU A 124 -14.28 -46.21 24.44
N GLY A 125 -15.10 -45.24 24.86
CA GLY A 125 -15.85 -45.35 26.11
C GLY A 125 -15.38 -44.51 27.28
N SER A 126 -15.31 -43.18 27.13
CA SER A 126 -15.44 -42.30 28.30
C SER A 126 -16.33 -41.10 27.98
N THR A 127 -17.57 -41.22 28.43
CA THR A 127 -18.63 -40.23 28.36
C THR A 127 -18.45 -39.15 29.43
N THR A 128 -18.73 -37.90 29.04
CA THR A 128 -19.15 -36.77 29.88
C THR A 128 -18.10 -36.16 30.83
N SER A 129 -17.21 -35.33 30.28
CA SER A 129 -16.74 -34.14 31.00
C SER A 129 -16.71 -32.94 30.05
N SER A 130 -17.77 -32.13 30.10
CA SER A 130 -17.87 -30.84 29.40
C SER A 130 -16.83 -29.86 29.95
N SER A 131 -15.62 -29.90 29.40
CA SER A 131 -14.64 -28.84 29.60
C SER A 131 -14.98 -27.66 28.67
N ASN A 132 -15.90 -26.81 29.13
CA ASN A 132 -16.31 -25.54 28.50
C ASN A 132 -15.19 -24.46 28.46
N GLY A 133 -13.91 -24.85 28.53
CA GLY A 133 -12.77 -23.92 28.65
C GLY A 133 -11.95 -23.70 27.38
N GLY A 134 -12.24 -24.43 26.28
CA GLY A 134 -11.39 -24.42 25.09
C GLY A 134 -11.71 -23.35 24.04
N ASP A 135 -12.85 -22.66 24.15
CA ASP A 135 -13.42 -21.86 23.04
C ASP A 135 -13.18 -20.33 23.17
N ILE A 136 -12.36 -19.93 24.15
CA ILE A 136 -12.30 -18.53 24.62
C ILE A 136 -11.49 -17.60 23.70
N LEU A 137 -10.65 -18.12 22.79
CA LEU A 137 -9.84 -17.28 21.91
C LEU A 137 -9.90 -17.76 20.46
N LYS A 138 -11.06 -17.57 19.82
CA LYS A 138 -11.19 -17.81 18.36
C LYS A 138 -10.61 -16.67 17.51
N VAL A 139 -9.80 -15.80 18.09
CA VAL A 139 -9.27 -14.64 17.37
C VAL A 139 -7.88 -14.95 16.87
N THR A 140 -7.82 -15.31 15.59
CA THR A 140 -6.59 -15.73 14.91
C THR A 140 -5.98 -14.62 14.06
N ASP A 141 -6.75 -13.58 13.73
CA ASP A 141 -6.26 -12.54 12.82
C ASP A 141 -5.69 -11.33 13.56
N SER A 142 -4.35 -11.28 13.59
CA SER A 142 -3.56 -10.18 14.13
C SER A 142 -3.16 -9.13 13.10
N LYS A 143 -3.52 -9.30 11.82
CA LYS A 143 -3.04 -8.47 10.71
C LYS A 143 -3.39 -7.00 10.88
N GLU A 144 -4.66 -6.69 11.15
CA GLU A 144 -5.11 -5.29 11.34
C GLU A 144 -4.33 -4.59 12.47
N MET A 145 -4.03 -5.31 13.55
CA MET A 145 -3.27 -4.79 14.66
C MET A 145 -1.78 -4.64 14.32
N GLN A 146 -1.20 -5.55 13.53
CA GLN A 146 0.16 -5.37 13.00
C GLN A 146 0.26 -4.12 12.12
N GLU A 147 -0.72 -3.89 11.23
CA GLU A 147 -0.79 -2.67 10.42
C GLU A 147 -0.94 -1.41 11.29
N MET A 148 -1.74 -1.49 12.37
CA MET A 148 -1.88 -0.40 13.34
C MET A 148 -0.56 -0.07 14.04
N ILE A 149 0.19 -1.08 14.50
CA ILE A 149 1.52 -0.90 15.12
C ILE A 149 2.44 -0.15 14.16
N ILE A 150 2.51 -0.58 12.89
CA ILE A 150 3.38 0.04 11.87
C ILE A 150 2.99 1.50 11.63
N ARG A 151 1.68 1.78 11.46
CA ARG A 151 1.17 3.15 11.26
C ARG A 151 1.53 4.06 12.44
N CYS A 152 1.33 3.57 13.66
CA CYS A 152 1.70 4.32 14.86
C CYS A 152 3.22 4.50 14.96
N ALA A 153 4.02 3.48 14.64
CA ALA A 153 5.48 3.59 14.66
C ALA A 153 6.00 4.68 13.71
N ILE A 154 5.43 4.79 12.49
CA ILE A 154 5.72 5.88 11.56
C ILE A 154 5.40 7.24 12.20
N LYS A 155 4.19 7.39 12.77
CA LYS A 155 3.74 8.64 13.39
C LYS A 155 4.58 9.05 14.61
N LEU A 156 5.16 8.07 15.31
CA LEU A 156 6.06 8.28 16.44
C LEU A 156 7.53 8.49 16.02
N GLY A 157 7.84 8.49 14.72
CA GLY A 157 9.20 8.64 14.20
C GLY A 157 10.10 7.41 14.40
N ARG A 158 9.53 6.24 14.74
CA ARG A 158 10.26 4.99 14.98
C ARG A 158 10.44 4.20 13.68
N MET A 159 11.12 4.81 12.71
CA MET A 159 11.17 4.28 11.33
C MET A 159 11.87 2.91 11.22
N SER A 160 12.94 2.68 11.97
CA SER A 160 13.65 1.38 12.00
C SER A 160 12.75 0.25 12.50
N GLU A 161 12.04 0.48 13.61
CA GLU A 161 11.09 -0.49 14.17
C GLU A 161 9.91 -0.74 13.22
N ALA A 162 9.41 0.31 12.56
CA ALA A 162 8.37 0.17 11.54
C ALA A 162 8.82 -0.74 10.39
N ALA A 163 10.08 -0.62 9.94
CA ALA A 163 10.64 -1.45 8.88
C ALA A 163 10.79 -2.92 9.29
N GLU A 164 11.27 -3.20 10.50
CA GLU A 164 11.35 -4.58 11.03
C GLU A 164 9.96 -5.22 11.13
N LEU A 165 8.97 -4.47 11.61
CA LEU A 165 7.58 -4.94 11.66
C LEU A 165 6.99 -5.17 10.26
N ALA A 166 7.31 -4.28 9.31
CA ALA A 166 6.89 -4.41 7.92
C ALA A 166 7.52 -5.65 7.25
N ASP A 167 8.78 -5.99 7.55
CA ASP A 167 9.45 -7.18 7.02
C ASP A 167 8.69 -8.46 7.40
N GLY A 168 8.19 -8.56 8.64
CA GLY A 168 7.38 -9.68 9.11
C GLY A 168 5.94 -9.73 8.58
N LEU A 169 5.47 -8.64 7.96
CA LEU A 169 4.09 -8.53 7.49
C LEU A 169 3.90 -9.18 6.12
N ILE A 170 2.94 -10.11 6.03
CA ILE A 170 2.56 -10.78 4.78
C ILE A 170 1.70 -9.83 3.94
N ALA A 171 2.19 -9.44 2.77
CA ALA A 171 1.58 -8.42 1.92
C ALA A 171 0.85 -9.02 0.72
N LEU A 172 -0.39 -9.47 0.94
CA LEU A 172 -1.27 -9.98 -0.13
C LEU A 172 -2.28 -8.92 -0.60
N GLU A 173 -2.67 -8.01 0.29
CA GLU A 173 -3.68 -6.99 -0.01
C GLU A 173 -3.04 -5.66 -0.39
N PRO A 174 -3.68 -4.87 -1.27
CA PRO A 174 -3.18 -3.58 -1.72
C PRO A 174 -2.80 -2.65 -0.55
N GLY A 175 -3.68 -2.54 0.45
CA GLY A 175 -3.44 -1.68 1.62
C GLY A 175 -2.16 -2.04 2.36
N THR A 176 -1.90 -3.34 2.54
CA THR A 176 -0.71 -3.87 3.21
C THR A 176 0.55 -3.64 2.36
N VAL A 177 0.47 -3.84 1.05
CA VAL A 177 1.57 -3.56 0.11
C VAL A 177 1.97 -2.08 0.13
N PHE A 178 1.00 -1.18 0.03
CA PHE A 178 1.25 0.26 0.09
C PHE A 178 1.84 0.68 1.44
N LEU A 179 1.36 0.10 2.55
CA LEU A 179 1.93 0.37 3.87
C LEU A 179 3.41 -0.03 3.93
N LYS A 180 3.77 -1.24 3.48
CA LYS A 180 5.17 -1.69 3.43
C LYS A 180 6.02 -0.82 2.53
N ALA A 181 5.57 -0.52 1.30
CA ALA A 181 6.31 0.34 0.38
C ALA A 181 6.54 1.75 0.94
N LYS A 182 5.55 2.31 1.66
CA LYS A 182 5.68 3.61 2.35
C LYS A 182 6.74 3.53 3.46
N VAL A 183 6.69 2.48 4.29
CA VAL A 183 7.69 2.27 5.36
C VAL A 183 9.09 2.15 4.78
N TYR A 184 9.28 1.30 3.77
CA TYR A 184 10.57 1.09 3.12
C TYR A 184 11.11 2.36 2.50
N SER A 185 10.26 3.14 1.83
CA SER A 185 10.64 4.45 1.30
C SER A 185 11.05 5.43 2.40
N ALA A 186 10.38 5.41 3.55
CA ALA A 186 10.69 6.29 4.68
C ALA A 186 12.04 5.97 5.36
N VAL A 187 12.48 4.70 5.33
CA VAL A 187 13.81 4.29 5.83
C VAL A 187 14.91 4.29 4.76
N GLY A 188 14.61 4.77 3.53
CA GLY A 188 15.57 4.78 2.43
C GLY A 188 15.79 3.41 1.75
N ARG A 189 15.00 2.39 2.08
CA ARG A 189 15.00 1.07 1.42
C ARG A 189 14.19 1.10 0.12
N PHE A 190 14.55 2.00 -0.80
CA PHE A 190 13.76 2.26 -2.01
C PHE A 190 13.68 1.05 -2.96
N ASN A 191 14.73 0.23 -3.03
CA ASN A 191 14.73 -0.99 -3.84
C ASN A 191 13.69 -2.01 -3.35
N ASP A 192 13.60 -2.20 -2.03
CA ASP A 192 12.61 -3.10 -1.43
C ASP A 192 11.19 -2.57 -1.64
N ALA A 193 11.01 -1.25 -1.55
CA ALA A 193 9.74 -0.59 -1.88
C ALA A 193 9.33 -0.81 -3.34
N ALA A 194 10.27 -0.67 -4.28
CA ALA A 194 10.00 -0.91 -5.69
C ALA A 194 9.68 -2.38 -5.97
N HIS A 195 10.44 -3.30 -5.37
CA HIS A 195 10.25 -4.75 -5.53
C HIS A 195 8.86 -5.19 -5.10
N ILE A 196 8.41 -4.80 -3.90
CA ILE A 196 7.10 -5.23 -3.40
C ILE A 196 5.94 -4.67 -4.24
N LEU A 197 6.09 -3.45 -4.77
CA LEU A 197 5.11 -2.85 -5.68
C LEU A 197 5.06 -3.60 -7.02
N VAL A 198 6.21 -3.99 -7.56
CA VAL A 198 6.30 -4.80 -8.79
C VAL A 198 5.68 -6.18 -8.59
N ASP A 199 6.01 -6.87 -7.50
CA ASP A 199 5.43 -8.18 -7.18
C ASP A 199 3.91 -8.13 -7.07
N TYR A 200 3.39 -7.10 -6.39
CA TYR A 200 1.95 -6.89 -6.34
C TYR A 200 1.37 -6.65 -7.75
N GLN A 201 2.03 -5.81 -8.56
CA GLN A 201 1.58 -5.45 -9.90
C GLN A 201 1.60 -6.64 -10.89
N LYS A 202 2.50 -7.62 -10.69
CA LYS A 202 2.51 -8.90 -11.41
C LYS A 202 1.26 -9.75 -11.12
N THR A 203 0.69 -9.65 -9.92
CA THR A 203 -0.53 -10.42 -9.55
C THR A 203 -1.83 -9.72 -9.93
N ARG A 204 -1.87 -8.38 -9.89
CA ARG A 204 -3.07 -7.58 -10.23
C ARG A 204 -2.67 -6.47 -11.20
N SER A 205 -2.98 -6.66 -12.49
CA SER A 205 -2.64 -5.70 -13.53
C SER A 205 -3.47 -4.41 -13.41
N SER A 206 -2.88 -3.27 -13.79
CA SER A 206 -3.58 -1.99 -14.09
C SER A 206 -3.98 -1.07 -12.93
N ASN A 207 -3.35 -1.14 -11.75
CA ASN A 207 -3.61 -0.17 -10.68
C ASN A 207 -2.73 1.08 -10.80
N TYR A 208 -3.31 2.23 -11.17
CA TYR A 208 -2.57 3.49 -11.36
C TYR A 208 -1.80 3.92 -10.09
N ALA A 209 -2.36 3.66 -8.91
CA ALA A 209 -1.76 4.09 -7.64
C ALA A 209 -0.45 3.33 -7.34
N VAL A 210 -0.37 2.07 -7.75
CA VAL A 210 0.84 1.24 -7.61
C VAL A 210 1.92 1.77 -8.53
N TRP A 211 1.59 2.02 -9.80
CA TRP A 211 2.52 2.62 -10.77
C TRP A 211 3.03 3.99 -10.35
N ARG A 212 2.14 4.84 -9.80
CA ARG A 212 2.53 6.13 -9.23
C ARG A 212 3.48 5.95 -8.06
N SER A 213 3.14 5.09 -7.10
CA SER A 213 3.97 4.84 -5.92
C SER A 213 5.34 4.25 -6.28
N LEU A 214 5.39 3.42 -7.33
CA LEU A 214 6.63 2.88 -7.88
C LEU A 214 7.52 3.99 -8.44
N GLY A 215 6.95 4.89 -9.25
CA GLY A 215 7.66 6.07 -9.75
C GLY A 215 8.17 6.97 -8.62
N GLU A 216 7.36 7.22 -7.58
CA GLU A 216 7.75 8.02 -6.41
C GLU A 216 8.89 7.36 -5.60
N ALA A 217 8.82 6.06 -5.35
CA ALA A 217 9.85 5.33 -4.62
C ALA A 217 11.20 5.39 -5.36
N ILE A 218 11.18 5.16 -6.68
CA ILE A 218 12.38 5.22 -7.51
C ILE A 218 12.91 6.66 -7.58
N SER A 219 12.06 7.65 -7.82
CA SER A 219 12.46 9.07 -7.89
C SER A 219 13.11 9.56 -6.58
N LYS A 220 12.54 9.20 -5.43
CA LYS A 220 13.12 9.52 -4.10
C LYS A 220 14.50 8.90 -3.89
N SER A 221 14.74 7.70 -4.44
CA SER A 221 16.07 7.05 -4.37
C SER A 221 17.17 7.85 -5.06
N ILE A 222 16.81 8.72 -6.01
CA ILE A 222 17.74 9.59 -6.73
C ILE A 222 18.04 10.87 -5.94
N GLN A 223 17.10 11.33 -5.12
CA GLN A 223 17.28 12.54 -4.31
C GLN A 223 18.15 12.27 -3.07
N GLY A 224 18.02 11.07 -2.48
CA GLY A 224 18.75 10.68 -1.27
C GLY A 224 20.27 10.57 -1.44
N THR A 225 20.78 10.42 -2.66
CA THR A 225 22.23 10.33 -2.93
C THR A 225 22.94 11.69 -2.85
N SER A 226 22.20 12.81 -2.88
CA SER A 226 22.77 14.14 -3.09
C SER A 226 23.07 14.94 -1.80
N THR A 227 22.56 14.53 -0.63
CA THR A 227 22.53 15.46 0.53
C THR A 227 23.70 15.37 1.51
N ASP A 228 24.47 14.28 1.56
CA ASP A 228 25.52 14.11 2.58
C ASP A 228 26.93 13.78 2.04
N SER A 229 27.10 13.61 0.73
CA SER A 229 28.42 13.39 0.14
C SER A 229 29.12 14.74 -0.09
N ILE A 230 30.07 15.05 0.80
CA ILE A 230 31.06 16.10 0.57
C ILE A 230 31.66 15.89 -0.83
N PRO A 231 31.71 16.91 -1.71
CA PRO A 231 32.17 16.77 -3.09
C PRO A 231 33.64 16.38 -3.11
N THR A 232 33.90 15.08 -3.08
CA THR A 232 35.24 14.52 -2.97
C THR A 232 35.65 14.03 -4.35
N SER A 233 36.07 14.97 -5.19
CA SER A 233 36.64 14.80 -6.53
C SER A 233 35.72 14.18 -7.61
N PRO A 234 35.77 14.71 -8.85
CA PRO A 234 34.94 14.26 -9.96
C PRO A 234 35.49 12.96 -10.59
N THR A 235 35.13 11.80 -10.05
CA THR A 235 35.20 10.53 -10.79
C THR A 235 33.93 10.39 -11.64
N ALA A 236 33.98 10.97 -12.83
CA ALA A 236 32.83 11.47 -13.58
C ALA A 236 32.03 10.47 -14.45
N ASN A 237 32.10 9.14 -14.25
CA ASN A 237 31.55 8.21 -15.27
C ASN A 237 30.63 7.08 -14.79
N SER A 238 30.60 6.68 -13.52
CA SER A 238 29.76 5.53 -13.07
C SER A 238 28.36 5.93 -12.62
N ASP A 239 28.27 7.01 -11.84
CA ASP A 239 27.04 7.33 -11.10
C ASP A 239 25.95 7.88 -12.04
N ASP A 240 26.36 8.58 -13.10
CA ASP A 240 25.48 9.08 -14.14
C ASP A 240 24.67 7.97 -14.82
N SER A 241 25.24 6.77 -14.95
CA SER A 241 24.57 5.62 -15.56
C SER A 241 23.46 5.07 -14.65
N VAL A 242 23.73 4.94 -13.35
CA VAL A 242 22.75 4.43 -12.37
C VAL A 242 21.59 5.40 -12.21
N ASP A 243 21.91 6.70 -12.10
CA ASP A 243 20.91 7.75 -12.00
C ASP A 243 20.07 7.85 -13.27
N PHE A 244 20.67 7.65 -14.44
CA PHE A 244 19.94 7.56 -15.71
C PHE A 244 18.94 6.39 -15.70
N VAL A 245 19.35 5.19 -15.28
CA VAL A 245 18.44 4.03 -15.18
C VAL A 245 17.30 4.31 -14.22
N LYS A 246 17.58 4.88 -13.04
CA LYS A 246 16.55 5.25 -12.06
C LYS A 246 15.59 6.30 -12.61
N ALA A 247 16.10 7.38 -13.18
CA ALA A 247 15.30 8.48 -13.71
C ALA A 247 14.38 8.02 -14.84
N THR A 248 14.92 7.24 -15.78
CA THR A 248 14.15 6.69 -16.90
C THR A 248 13.12 5.65 -16.45
N THR A 249 13.47 4.76 -15.52
CA THR A 249 12.51 3.78 -14.97
C THR A 249 11.38 4.48 -14.21
N ALA A 250 11.69 5.48 -13.39
CA ALA A 250 10.67 6.30 -12.71
C ALA A 250 9.76 7.02 -13.71
N LEU A 251 10.34 7.60 -14.77
CA LEU A 251 9.59 8.28 -15.83
C LEU A 251 8.60 7.35 -16.52
N LEU A 252 9.03 6.15 -16.90
CA LEU A 252 8.16 5.13 -17.50
C LEU A 252 7.02 4.73 -16.56
N ALA A 253 7.31 4.58 -15.26
CA ALA A 253 6.28 4.26 -14.26
C ALA A 253 5.24 5.38 -14.13
N PHE A 254 5.66 6.65 -14.08
CA PHE A 254 4.73 7.79 -14.03
C PHE A 254 3.92 7.96 -15.32
N LEU A 255 4.53 7.74 -16.49
CA LEU A 255 3.84 7.75 -17.76
C LEU A 255 2.75 6.67 -17.79
N ARG A 256 3.05 5.47 -17.31
CA ARG A 256 2.07 4.38 -17.19
C ARG A 256 0.97 4.72 -16.21
N ALA A 257 1.30 5.30 -15.04
CA ALA A 257 0.31 5.76 -14.06
C ALA A 257 -0.64 6.80 -14.67
N ARG A 258 -0.10 7.79 -15.40
CA ARG A 258 -0.89 8.80 -16.11
C ARG A 258 -1.83 8.19 -17.14
N HIS A 259 -1.33 7.24 -17.93
CA HIS A 259 -2.14 6.53 -18.93
C HIS A 259 -3.31 5.77 -18.26
N LEU A 260 -3.02 4.97 -17.23
CA LEU A 260 -4.05 4.22 -16.49
C LEU A 260 -5.09 5.15 -15.85
N MET A 261 -4.64 6.28 -15.30
CA MET A 261 -5.53 7.28 -14.73
C MET A 261 -6.49 7.88 -15.76
N ARG A 262 -6.02 8.15 -16.99
CA ARG A 262 -6.87 8.62 -18.10
C ARG A 262 -7.86 7.56 -18.59
N CYS A 263 -7.50 6.29 -18.51
CA CYS A 263 -8.39 5.18 -18.85
C CYS A 263 -9.42 4.89 -17.74
N SER A 264 -9.26 5.47 -16.55
CA SER A 264 -10.17 5.23 -15.43
C SER A 264 -11.48 6.00 -15.59
N LEU A 265 -12.55 5.51 -14.94
CA LEU A 265 -13.86 6.19 -14.90
C LEU A 265 -13.82 7.54 -14.17
N TRP A 266 -12.74 7.85 -13.43
CA TRP A 266 -12.64 9.07 -12.64
C TRP A 266 -12.65 10.33 -13.49
N SER A 267 -12.18 10.27 -14.74
CA SER A 267 -12.22 11.42 -15.65
C SER A 267 -13.65 11.87 -16.01
N ASN A 268 -14.63 11.00 -15.80
CA ASN A 268 -16.03 11.24 -16.17
C ASN A 268 -16.92 11.49 -14.94
N ALA A 269 -16.41 11.25 -13.73
CA ALA A 269 -17.15 11.37 -12.49
C ALA A 269 -17.01 12.77 -11.89
N SER A 270 -18.08 13.57 -11.90
CA SER A 270 -18.06 14.96 -11.43
C SER A 270 -17.63 15.12 -9.96
N TYR A 271 -18.02 14.17 -9.09
CA TYR A 271 -17.61 14.18 -7.68
C TYR A 271 -16.11 13.87 -7.48
N ALA A 272 -15.47 13.21 -8.45
CA ALA A 272 -14.05 12.84 -8.40
C ALA A 272 -13.15 13.81 -9.19
N GLN A 273 -13.74 14.71 -9.99
CA GLN A 273 -13.00 15.58 -10.91
C GLN A 273 -11.91 16.40 -10.21
N GLN A 274 -12.22 17.02 -9.07
CA GLN A 274 -11.24 17.82 -8.32
C GLN A 274 -10.03 16.99 -7.88
N ARG A 275 -10.27 15.75 -7.43
CA ARG A 275 -9.21 14.82 -7.04
C ARG A 275 -8.43 14.35 -8.27
N TYR A 276 -9.11 14.02 -9.35
CA TYR A 276 -8.49 13.66 -10.63
C TYR A 276 -7.56 14.77 -11.13
N ASP A 277 -8.02 16.03 -11.18
CA ASP A 277 -7.20 17.15 -11.67
C ASP A 277 -5.97 17.38 -10.80
N ARG A 278 -6.12 17.30 -9.47
CA ARG A 278 -4.99 17.41 -8.53
C ARG A 278 -3.95 16.32 -8.76
N GLU A 279 -4.40 15.07 -8.80
CA GLU A 279 -3.54 13.90 -8.98
C GLU A 279 -2.85 13.91 -10.36
N MET A 280 -3.57 14.33 -11.40
CA MET A 280 -3.05 14.48 -12.75
C MET A 280 -2.00 15.58 -12.83
N SER A 281 -2.23 16.73 -12.18
CA SER A 281 -1.26 17.83 -12.11
C SER A 281 0.04 17.40 -11.43
N ILE A 282 -0.04 16.61 -10.36
CA ILE A 282 1.14 16.05 -9.69
C ILE A 282 1.91 15.15 -10.67
N LEU A 283 1.22 14.22 -11.35
CA LEU A 283 1.86 13.36 -12.36
C LEU A 283 2.48 14.18 -13.51
N CYS A 284 1.79 15.19 -14.06
CA CYS A 284 2.34 16.05 -15.11
C CYS A 284 3.66 16.70 -14.64
N ARG A 285 3.72 17.18 -13.40
CA ARG A 285 4.88 17.85 -12.82
C ARG A 285 6.08 16.91 -12.67
N GLU A 286 5.86 15.72 -12.09
CA GLU A 286 6.91 14.72 -11.92
C GLU A 286 7.46 14.24 -13.28
N ILE A 287 6.56 14.00 -14.24
CA ILE A 287 6.95 13.62 -15.60
C ILE A 287 7.80 14.71 -16.25
N ALA A 288 7.38 15.98 -16.17
CA ALA A 288 8.12 17.09 -16.78
C ALA A 288 9.53 17.23 -16.16
N SER A 289 9.64 17.09 -14.83
CA SER A 289 10.93 17.13 -14.14
C SER A 289 11.86 16.00 -14.58
N LEU A 290 11.33 14.79 -14.79
CA LEU A 290 12.13 13.64 -15.23
C LEU A 290 12.46 13.68 -16.72
N GLU A 291 11.54 14.16 -17.57
CA GLU A 291 11.81 14.40 -19.00
C GLU A 291 12.97 15.38 -19.19
N GLN A 292 12.98 16.47 -18.40
CA GLN A 292 14.10 17.42 -18.39
C GLN A 292 15.42 16.76 -18.00
N ARG A 293 15.40 15.88 -16.99
CA ARG A 293 16.60 15.14 -16.54
C ARG A 293 17.09 14.12 -17.56
N CYS A 294 16.20 13.59 -18.39
CA CYS A 294 16.50 12.62 -19.46
C CYS A 294 16.73 13.27 -20.83
N ASP A 295 16.88 14.60 -20.91
CA ASP A 295 17.03 15.37 -22.14
C ASP A 295 15.93 15.08 -23.21
N ILE A 296 14.69 14.85 -22.75
CA ILE A 296 13.52 14.73 -23.62
C ILE A 296 12.88 16.11 -23.77
N LEU A 297 12.97 16.65 -24.99
CA LEU A 297 12.42 17.97 -25.31
C LEU A 297 10.97 17.82 -25.79
N ARG A 298 10.02 18.29 -24.97
CA ARG A 298 8.65 18.50 -25.44
C ARG A 298 8.59 19.74 -26.34
N GLN A 299 8.13 19.54 -27.57
CA GLN A 299 7.79 20.66 -28.44
C GLN A 299 6.54 21.35 -27.92
N SER A 300 6.52 22.69 -27.93
CA SER A 300 5.41 23.50 -27.42
C SER A 300 4.14 23.38 -28.26
N ASP A 301 4.28 23.00 -29.52
CA ASP A 301 3.18 23.03 -30.48
C ASP A 301 2.42 21.69 -30.47
N PRO A 302 1.09 21.66 -30.31
CA PRO A 302 0.32 20.43 -30.40
C PRO A 302 0.05 20.10 -31.88
N SER A 303 1.04 19.54 -32.57
CA SER A 303 0.86 18.96 -33.90
C SER A 303 0.75 17.43 -33.79
N PRO A 304 -0.16 16.76 -34.52
CA PRO A 304 -0.24 15.30 -34.53
C PRO A 304 1.07 14.62 -35.00
N ASN A 305 1.90 15.32 -35.78
CA ASN A 305 3.24 14.84 -36.13
C ASN A 305 4.19 14.77 -34.92
N ASN A 306 3.87 15.45 -33.83
CA ASN A 306 4.70 15.50 -32.64
C ASN A 306 4.57 14.24 -31.80
N ASP A 307 3.44 13.54 -31.84
CA ASP A 307 3.26 12.27 -31.11
C ASP A 307 4.21 11.18 -31.65
N LEU A 308 4.33 11.07 -32.98
CA LEU A 308 5.28 10.12 -33.60
C LEU A 308 6.73 10.53 -33.33
N SER A 309 7.03 11.82 -33.33
CA SER A 309 8.35 12.34 -32.96
C SER A 309 8.68 12.02 -31.50
N MET A 310 7.75 12.23 -30.57
CA MET A 310 7.92 11.91 -29.15
C MET A 310 8.09 10.40 -28.94
N GLN A 311 7.29 9.56 -29.59
CA GLN A 311 7.45 8.11 -29.55
C GLN A 311 8.86 7.69 -30.00
N THR A 312 9.34 8.26 -31.10
CA THR A 312 10.69 7.99 -31.61
C THR A 312 11.76 8.44 -30.61
N GLN A 313 11.58 9.59 -29.94
CA GLN A 313 12.50 10.06 -28.90
C GLN A 313 12.53 9.12 -27.69
N TYR A 314 11.37 8.69 -27.19
CA TYR A 314 11.30 7.74 -26.07
C TYR A 314 11.93 6.38 -26.41
N GLU A 315 11.63 5.85 -27.60
CA GLU A 315 12.19 4.56 -28.02
C GLU A 315 13.71 4.62 -28.16
N SER A 316 14.24 5.69 -28.77
CA SER A 316 15.68 5.85 -29.03
C SER A 316 16.49 6.30 -27.81
N LYS A 317 15.96 7.21 -26.98
CA LYS A 317 16.67 7.79 -25.84
C LYS A 317 16.46 7.05 -24.53
N ILE A 318 15.36 6.30 -24.36
CA ILE A 318 15.05 5.63 -23.10
C ILE A 318 15.00 4.12 -23.27
N ILE A 319 14.09 3.63 -24.11
CA ILE A 319 13.76 2.21 -24.14
C ILE A 319 14.92 1.38 -24.70
N THR A 320 15.51 1.80 -25.83
CA THR A 320 16.64 1.10 -26.45
C THR A 320 17.86 1.05 -25.52
N PRO A 321 18.31 2.18 -24.90
CA PRO A 321 19.37 2.13 -23.91
C PRO A 321 19.09 1.22 -22.72
N LEU A 322 17.88 1.27 -22.14
CA LEU A 322 17.52 0.43 -21.00
C LEU A 322 17.54 -1.07 -21.35
N ARG A 323 17.03 -1.46 -22.51
CA ARG A 323 17.10 -2.86 -22.99
C ARG A 323 18.54 -3.32 -23.16
N ASN A 324 19.37 -2.52 -23.83
CA ASN A 324 20.79 -2.85 -24.01
C ASN A 324 21.52 -3.01 -22.66
N MET A 325 21.18 -2.18 -21.67
CA MET A 325 21.73 -2.29 -20.32
C MET A 325 21.27 -3.57 -19.62
N LEU A 326 19.98 -3.91 -19.70
CA LEU A 326 19.44 -5.17 -19.16
C LEU A 326 20.12 -6.40 -19.79
N ASP A 327 20.29 -6.39 -21.11
CA ASP A 327 20.99 -7.47 -21.82
C ASP A 327 22.43 -7.62 -21.33
N SER A 328 23.15 -6.50 -21.15
CA SER A 328 24.52 -6.51 -20.63
C SER A 328 24.63 -7.02 -19.19
N LEU A 329 23.63 -6.74 -18.35
CA LEU A 329 23.56 -7.23 -16.97
C LEU A 329 23.27 -8.75 -16.94
N ASN A 330 22.38 -9.21 -17.81
CA ASN A 330 22.07 -10.63 -17.95
C ASN A 330 23.29 -11.43 -18.43
N ASP A 331 24.01 -10.95 -19.44
CA ASP A 331 25.23 -11.60 -19.96
C ASP A 331 26.36 -11.64 -18.91
N SER A 332 26.48 -10.59 -18.10
CA SER A 332 27.46 -10.50 -17.02
C SER A 332 27.14 -11.49 -15.89
N SER A 333 25.86 -11.64 -15.53
CA SER A 333 25.42 -12.53 -14.45
C SER A 333 25.76 -14.00 -14.71
N VAL A 334 25.62 -14.45 -15.97
CA VAL A 334 25.97 -15.81 -16.40
C VAL A 334 27.47 -16.07 -16.31
N SER A 335 28.28 -15.03 -16.51
CA SER A 335 29.75 -15.11 -16.46
C SER A 335 30.30 -15.02 -15.03
N SER A 336 29.62 -14.30 -14.12
CA SER A 336 30.11 -14.00 -12.78
C SER A 336 29.70 -14.99 -11.68
N LEU A 337 28.89 -16.01 -11.97
CA LEU A 337 28.53 -17.08 -11.03
C LEU A 337 29.76 -17.88 -10.50
N ALA A 338 30.95 -17.63 -11.05
CA ALA A 338 32.23 -18.18 -10.58
C ALA A 338 33.04 -17.23 -9.66
N SER A 339 32.58 -16.02 -9.35
CA SER A 339 33.34 -15.05 -8.54
C SER A 339 32.43 -14.35 -7.54
N THR A 340 32.77 -14.46 -6.26
CA THR A 340 32.10 -13.81 -5.12
C THR A 340 32.21 -12.29 -5.22
N VAL A 341 31.32 -11.68 -6.00
CA VAL A 341 31.15 -10.22 -6.06
C VAL A 341 30.57 -9.74 -4.73
N THR A 342 31.22 -8.73 -4.17
CA THR A 342 30.83 -8.06 -2.91
C THR A 342 29.46 -7.39 -3.05
N THR A 343 28.55 -7.75 -2.16
CA THR A 343 27.12 -7.36 -2.13
C THR A 343 26.84 -5.86 -1.98
N SER A 344 27.85 -5.03 -1.70
CA SER A 344 27.65 -3.59 -1.42
C SER A 344 27.37 -2.74 -2.66
N THR A 345 27.93 -3.06 -3.83
CA THR A 345 27.72 -2.25 -5.05
C THR A 345 26.38 -2.54 -5.72
N ILE A 346 25.81 -3.72 -5.48
CA ILE A 346 24.51 -4.13 -6.05
C ILE A 346 23.35 -3.38 -5.38
N GLN A 347 23.51 -2.90 -4.14
CA GLN A 347 22.48 -2.12 -3.46
C GLN A 347 22.23 -0.74 -4.10
N GLU A 348 23.17 -0.19 -4.85
CA GLU A 348 22.99 1.14 -5.47
C GLU A 348 22.17 1.09 -6.76
N VAL A 349 22.21 -0.04 -7.48
CA VAL A 349 21.47 -0.23 -8.73
C VAL A 349 20.07 -0.73 -8.41
N LEU A 350 19.06 -0.24 -9.15
CA LEU A 350 17.72 -0.83 -9.10
C LEU A 350 17.80 -2.31 -9.42
N LEU A 351 16.96 -3.12 -8.76
CA LEU A 351 16.89 -4.55 -9.07
C LEU A 351 16.56 -4.73 -10.56
N PRO A 352 17.34 -5.54 -11.31
CA PRO A 352 17.12 -5.74 -12.75
C PRO A 352 15.68 -6.15 -13.07
N GLU A 353 15.05 -6.94 -12.19
CA GLU A 353 13.66 -7.37 -12.32
C GLU A 353 12.66 -6.21 -12.31
N VAL A 354 12.93 -5.14 -11.57
CA VAL A 354 12.08 -3.94 -11.53
C VAL A 354 12.19 -3.20 -12.86
N VAL A 355 13.42 -3.03 -13.35
CA VAL A 355 13.68 -2.33 -14.62
C VAL A 355 13.07 -3.13 -15.78
N ASP A 356 13.31 -4.44 -15.83
CA ASP A 356 12.74 -5.34 -16.83
C ASP A 356 11.21 -5.31 -16.82
N PHE A 357 10.59 -5.36 -15.64
CA PHE A 357 9.14 -5.28 -15.51
C PHE A 357 8.58 -3.97 -16.08
N VAL A 358 9.19 -2.82 -15.74
CA VAL A 358 8.73 -1.50 -16.21
C VAL A 358 8.93 -1.35 -17.71
N VAL A 359 10.08 -1.79 -18.25
CA VAL A 359 10.40 -1.73 -19.68
C VAL A 359 9.51 -2.68 -20.48
N SER A 360 9.22 -3.86 -19.96
CA SER A 360 8.31 -4.83 -20.59
C SER A 360 6.86 -4.38 -20.61
N ALA A 361 6.45 -3.54 -19.65
CA ALA A 361 5.13 -2.92 -19.63
C ALA A 361 5.01 -1.68 -20.53
N TRP A 362 6.09 -1.30 -21.23
CA TRP A 362 6.08 -0.17 -22.16
C TRP A 362 5.17 -0.44 -23.35
N ASP A 363 4.29 0.52 -23.61
CA ASP A 363 3.41 0.54 -24.78
C ASP A 363 3.46 1.94 -25.37
N PRO A 364 3.74 2.12 -26.68
CA PRO A 364 3.66 3.41 -27.35
C PRO A 364 2.37 4.22 -27.08
N GLN A 365 1.26 3.54 -26.81
CA GLN A 365 -0.02 4.18 -26.47
C GLN A 365 0.04 4.99 -25.16
N VAL A 366 1.02 4.70 -24.29
CA VAL A 366 1.27 5.45 -23.07
C VAL A 366 1.69 6.90 -23.37
N ILE A 367 2.31 7.14 -24.53
CA ILE A 367 2.66 8.48 -25.01
C ILE A 367 1.49 9.12 -25.76
N SER A 368 0.77 8.35 -26.60
CA SER A 368 -0.07 8.85 -27.70
C SER A 368 -1.45 9.42 -27.31
N SER A 369 -1.58 10.07 -26.16
CA SER A 369 -2.83 10.72 -25.75
C SER A 369 -2.61 12.23 -25.64
N SER A 370 -2.60 12.89 -26.80
CA SER A 370 -2.80 14.33 -27.03
C SER A 370 -3.11 15.14 -25.76
N THR A 371 -2.05 15.52 -25.06
CA THR A 371 -2.09 16.63 -24.10
C THR A 371 -2.40 17.89 -24.90
N THR A 372 -3.58 18.48 -24.72
CA THR A 372 -3.62 19.93 -24.81
C THR A 372 -2.88 20.46 -23.58
N PRO A 373 -1.87 21.33 -23.73
CA PRO A 373 -1.18 21.97 -22.61
C PRO A 373 -2.07 22.90 -21.77
N SER A 374 -3.38 22.93 -22.02
CA SER A 374 -4.37 23.70 -21.26
C SER A 374 -5.09 22.88 -20.18
N GLN A 375 -4.76 21.59 -20.06
CA GLN A 375 -5.29 20.68 -19.02
C GLN A 375 -4.25 20.26 -17.98
N CYS A 376 -2.96 20.56 -18.21
CA CYS A 376 -1.97 20.79 -17.15
C CYS A 376 -1.63 22.30 -17.20
#